data_AF-A0A8R7VB18-F1
#
_entry.id   AF-A0A8R7VB18-F1
#
_cell.length_a   1.000
_cell.length_b   1.000
_cell.length_c   1.000
_cell.angle_alpha   90.00
_cell.angle_beta   90.00
_cell.angle_gamma   90.00
#
_symmetry.space_group_name_H-M   'P 1'
#
loop_
_entity.id
_entity.type
_entity.pdbx_description
1 polymer ?
#
loop_
_entity_poly.entity_id
_entity_poly.type
_entity_poly.pdbx_seq_one_letter_code
_entity_poly.pdbx_strand_id
1 'polypeptide(L)'
;MVNDWERIVLDFPSSDESTIHPGNDLLVQALQHYFGNTYLMQPVHDMVGFWGSKMEQAAELIHEGEKGRKYIFLLNNTCVVRQMVRRPGASFPDVEPLLTSMIKRYRKCYLDECWAPLKCLSSEEFTAEFLATCNRQMKWKVRAELKYKLRQEIAELIVPPCDGS
;
A
#
# COMPACT_ATOMS: atom_id res chain seq x y z
N MET A 1 24.32 15.07 -17.73
CA MET A 1 24.34 13.85 -16.89
C MET A 1 22.97 13.72 -16.28
N VAL A 2 22.11 12.92 -16.89
CA VAL A 2 20.80 12.57 -16.33
C VAL A 2 21.07 11.47 -15.30
N ASN A 3 20.59 11.64 -14.06
CA ASN A 3 20.86 10.69 -12.99
C ASN A 3 20.28 9.33 -13.37
N ASP A 4 21.06 8.25 -13.28
CA ASP A 4 20.62 6.88 -13.61
C ASP A 4 19.32 6.47 -12.87
N TRP A 5 19.03 7.12 -11.73
CA TRP A 5 17.78 7.00 -10.99
C TRP A 5 16.53 7.44 -11.76
N GLU A 6 16.60 8.50 -12.57
CA GLU A 6 15.47 8.96 -13.40
C GLU A 6 15.23 8.01 -14.58
N ARG A 7 16.29 7.36 -15.07
CA ARG A 7 16.18 6.38 -16.16
C ARG A 7 15.54 5.06 -15.70
N ILE A 8 15.82 4.64 -14.47
CA ILE A 8 15.19 3.46 -13.85
C ILE A 8 13.67 3.67 -13.65
N VAL A 9 13.21 4.91 -13.51
CA VAL A 9 11.77 5.23 -13.38
C VAL A 9 11.02 5.08 -14.72
N LEU A 10 11.72 5.18 -15.85
CA LEU A 10 11.12 5.18 -17.18
C LEU A 10 11.15 3.81 -17.89
N ASP A 11 12.03 2.90 -17.49
CA ASP A 11 12.19 1.57 -18.09
C ASP A 11 11.34 0.48 -17.39
N PHE A 12 10.17 0.82 -16.86
CA PHE A 12 9.24 -0.19 -16.39
C PHE A 12 8.50 -0.80 -17.59
N PRO A 13 8.62 -2.12 -17.84
CA PRO A 13 7.76 -2.76 -18.81
C PRO A 13 6.32 -2.48 -18.40
N SER A 14 5.51 -2.01 -19.35
CA SER A 14 4.07 -1.77 -19.22
C SER A 14 3.27 -3.07 -19.04
N SER A 15 3.77 -3.95 -18.18
CA SER A 15 3.09 -5.10 -17.65
C SER A 15 2.09 -4.56 -16.62
N ASP A 16 0.85 -4.44 -17.06
CA ASP A 16 -0.37 -4.14 -16.29
C ASP A 16 -0.59 -5.03 -15.04
N GLU A 17 0.37 -5.91 -14.73
CA GLU A 17 0.21 -7.02 -13.80
C GLU A 17 1.11 -6.98 -12.57
N SER A 18 2.19 -6.18 -12.54
CA SER A 18 3.07 -6.17 -11.37
C SER A 18 2.55 -5.22 -10.30
N THR A 19 1.85 -5.77 -9.32
CA THR A 19 1.51 -5.07 -8.08
C THR A 19 2.72 -4.74 -7.22
N ILE A 20 3.89 -5.28 -7.54
CA ILE A 20 5.12 -5.14 -6.78
C ILE A 20 6.12 -4.30 -7.56
N HIS A 21 6.53 -3.20 -6.96
CA HIS A 21 7.46 -2.24 -7.53
C HIS A 21 8.90 -2.66 -7.20
N PRO A 22 9.83 -2.68 -8.16
CA PRO A 22 11.22 -3.09 -7.94
C PRO A 22 11.97 -2.17 -6.97
N GLY A 23 11.48 -0.94 -6.78
CA GLY A 23 11.97 -0.03 -5.73
C GLY A 23 11.91 -0.62 -4.31
N ASN A 24 11.08 -1.64 -4.07
CA ASN A 24 11.08 -2.38 -2.80
C ASN A 24 12.43 -3.07 -2.55
N ASP A 25 12.98 -3.74 -3.55
CA ASP A 25 14.26 -4.44 -3.44
C ASP A 25 15.40 -3.45 -3.25
N LEU A 26 15.35 -2.30 -3.93
CA LEU A 26 16.33 -1.22 -3.77
C LEU A 26 16.35 -0.65 -2.35
N LEU A 27 15.18 -0.42 -1.74
CA LEU A 27 15.09 0.00 -0.35
C LEU A 27 15.72 -1.05 0.58
N VAL A 28 15.35 -2.33 0.40
CA VAL A 28 15.86 -3.41 1.27
C VAL A 28 17.39 -3.55 1.15
N GLN A 29 17.94 -3.47 -0.06
CA GLN A 29 19.38 -3.49 -0.28
C GLN A 29 20.08 -2.29 0.37
N ALA A 30 19.52 -1.09 0.24
CA ALA A 30 20.06 0.11 0.90
C ALA A 30 20.06 -0.03 2.43
N LEU A 31 18.96 -0.53 3.00
CA LEU A 31 18.87 -0.81 4.43
C LEU A 31 19.91 -1.84 4.89
N GLN A 32 20.08 -2.94 4.15
CA GLN A 32 21.10 -3.96 4.45
C GLN A 32 22.51 -3.39 4.45
N HIS A 33 22.84 -2.54 3.47
CA HIS A 33 24.16 -1.91 3.39
C HIS A 33 24.43 -0.96 4.56
N TYR A 34 23.44 -0.15 4.95
CA TYR A 34 23.60 0.84 6.02
C TYR A 34 23.67 0.20 7.42
N PHE A 35 22.81 -0.78 7.71
CA PHE A 35 22.84 -1.47 9.00
C PHE A 35 24.07 -2.36 9.18
N GLY A 36 24.70 -2.80 8.09
CA GLY A 36 26.00 -3.47 8.15
C GLY A 36 27.15 -2.56 8.62
N ASN A 37 26.97 -1.24 8.60
CA ASN A 37 28.08 -0.29 8.73
C ASN A 37 27.96 0.76 9.86
N THR A 38 26.80 1.11 10.46
CA THR A 38 26.74 2.10 11.57
C THR A 38 25.41 2.15 12.38
N TYR A 39 25.49 2.71 13.61
CA TYR A 39 24.43 2.93 14.63
C TYR A 39 23.49 4.16 14.39
N LEU A 40 23.20 4.56 13.15
CA LEU A 40 22.47 5.82 12.89
C LEU A 40 21.00 5.59 12.50
N MET A 41 20.06 6.06 13.33
CA MET A 41 18.61 5.94 13.09
C MET A 41 18.05 6.94 12.08
N GLN A 42 18.64 8.13 11.98
CA GLN A 42 18.12 9.21 11.13
C GLN A 42 18.18 8.88 9.61
N PRO A 43 19.24 8.25 9.08
CA PRO A 43 19.28 7.80 7.69
C PRO A 43 18.16 6.82 7.31
N VAL A 44 17.69 6.00 8.27
CA VAL A 44 16.65 4.98 8.04
C VAL A 44 15.30 5.62 7.78
N HIS A 45 14.94 6.63 8.58
CA HIS A 45 13.70 7.36 8.41
C HIS A 45 13.65 8.05 7.03
N ASP A 46 14.74 8.69 6.63
CA ASP A 46 14.84 9.40 5.36
C ASP A 46 14.76 8.44 4.17
N MET A 47 15.39 7.26 4.25
CA MET A 47 15.31 6.24 3.20
C MET A 47 13.90 5.69 3.03
N VAL A 48 13.23 5.34 4.14
CA VAL A 48 11.85 4.84 4.11
C VAL A 48 10.89 5.93 3.64
N GLY A 49 11.09 7.17 4.09
CA GLY A 49 10.30 8.33 3.67
C GLY A 49 10.46 8.64 2.17
N PHE A 50 11.70 8.65 1.68
CA PHE A 50 11.99 8.85 0.25
C PHE A 50 11.38 7.74 -0.59
N TRP A 51 11.58 6.47 -0.23
CA TRP A 51 10.95 5.34 -0.91
C TRP A 51 9.43 5.46 -0.91
N GLY A 52 8.81 5.80 0.24
CA GLY A 52 7.38 6.00 0.36
C GLY A 52 6.86 7.08 -0.59
N SER A 53 7.55 8.22 -0.69
CA SER A 53 7.20 9.29 -1.63
C SER A 53 7.27 8.84 -3.09
N LYS A 54 8.24 7.97 -3.43
CA LYS A 54 8.39 7.41 -4.77
C LYS A 54 7.31 6.38 -5.08
N MET A 55 6.89 5.60 -4.10
CA MET A 55 5.75 4.69 -4.28
C MET A 55 4.44 5.47 -4.46
N GLU A 56 4.24 6.58 -3.75
CA GLU A 56 3.07 7.45 -3.93
C GLU A 56 3.04 8.09 -5.33
N GLN A 57 4.20 8.57 -5.81
CA GLN A 57 4.34 9.06 -7.20
C GLN A 57 4.04 7.95 -8.22
N ALA A 58 4.61 6.76 -8.05
CA ALA A 58 4.37 5.62 -8.94
C ALA A 58 2.88 5.19 -8.93
N ALA A 59 2.24 5.18 -7.75
CA ALA A 59 0.83 4.86 -7.64
C ALA A 59 -0.03 5.84 -8.43
N GLU A 60 0.27 7.14 -8.35
CA GLU A 60 -0.43 8.18 -9.11
C GLU A 60 -0.29 7.99 -10.62
N LEU A 61 0.92 7.68 -11.10
CA LEU A 61 1.22 7.49 -12.51
C LEU A 61 0.59 6.21 -13.08
N ILE A 62 0.64 5.09 -12.35
CA ILE A 62 0.17 3.78 -12.83
C ILE A 62 -1.35 3.67 -12.75
N HIS A 63 -1.98 4.32 -11.77
CA HIS A 63 -3.40 4.19 -11.47
C HIS A 63 -4.11 5.55 -11.50
N GLU A 64 -3.75 6.40 -12.47
CA GLU A 64 -4.35 7.71 -12.66
C GLU A 64 -5.89 7.63 -12.67
N GLY A 65 -6.54 8.50 -11.90
CA GLY A 65 -8.01 8.50 -11.73
C GLY A 65 -8.61 7.36 -10.88
N GLU A 66 -7.91 6.24 -10.64
CA GLU A 66 -8.39 5.12 -9.82
C GLU A 66 -7.95 5.23 -8.35
N LYS A 67 -8.56 6.17 -7.60
CA LYS A 67 -8.18 6.48 -6.20
C LYS A 67 -7.97 5.25 -5.30
N GLY A 68 -8.91 4.29 -5.31
CA GLY A 68 -8.78 3.08 -4.49
C GLY A 68 -7.65 2.14 -4.90
N ARG A 69 -7.35 2.06 -6.20
CA ARG A 69 -6.33 1.16 -6.73
C ARG A 69 -4.92 1.61 -6.35
N LYS A 70 -4.70 2.93 -6.24
CA LYS A 70 -3.46 3.53 -5.70
C LYS A 70 -3.16 3.04 -4.29
N TYR A 71 -4.17 3.03 -3.40
CA TYR A 71 -3.97 2.54 -2.04
C TYR A 71 -3.70 1.04 -1.98
N ILE A 72 -4.33 0.24 -2.83
CA ILE A 72 -4.02 -1.19 -2.94
C ILE A 72 -2.57 -1.41 -3.40
N PHE A 73 -2.10 -0.65 -4.38
CA PHE A 73 -0.71 -0.68 -4.83
C PHE A 73 0.23 -0.34 -3.66
N LEU A 74 -0.01 0.76 -2.95
CA LEU A 74 0.80 1.19 -1.81
C LEU A 74 0.83 0.12 -0.71
N LEU A 75 -0.33 -0.41 -0.33
CA LEU A 75 -0.45 -1.45 0.70
C LEU A 75 0.28 -2.74 0.31
N ASN A 76 0.16 -3.19 -0.94
CA ASN A 76 0.86 -4.38 -1.42
C ASN A 76 2.38 -4.21 -1.28
N ASN A 77 2.91 -3.07 -1.72
CA ASN A 77 4.35 -2.77 -1.69
C ASN A 77 4.87 -2.61 -0.26
N THR A 78 4.19 -1.85 0.60
CA THR A 78 4.60 -1.71 2.01
C THR A 78 4.57 -3.04 2.76
N CYS A 79 3.56 -3.89 2.51
CA CYS A 79 3.52 -5.23 3.10
C CYS A 79 4.66 -6.14 2.59
N VAL A 80 5.05 -6.03 1.31
CA VAL A 80 6.21 -6.77 0.78
C VAL A 80 7.49 -6.35 1.48
N VAL A 81 7.79 -5.04 1.53
CA VAL A 81 8.99 -4.54 2.20
C VAL A 81 9.00 -4.98 3.66
N ARG A 82 7.87 -4.87 4.36
CA ARG A 82 7.72 -5.32 5.75
C ARG A 82 8.07 -6.80 5.93
N GLN A 83 7.68 -7.67 5.00
CA GLN A 83 8.05 -9.08 5.05
C GLN A 83 9.53 -9.30 4.73
N MET A 84 10.11 -8.55 3.80
CA MET A 84 11.53 -8.64 3.44
C MET A 84 12.44 -8.23 4.61
N VAL A 85 12.08 -7.18 5.35
CA VAL A 85 12.84 -6.68 6.51
C VAL A 85 12.67 -7.51 7.78
N ARG A 86 11.75 -8.49 7.79
CA ARG A 86 11.53 -9.43 8.90
C ARG A 86 12.21 -10.78 8.70
N ARG A 87 12.93 -10.98 7.59
CA ARG A 87 13.56 -12.27 7.29
C ARG A 87 14.61 -12.62 8.36
N PRO A 88 14.71 -13.90 8.78
CA PRO A 88 15.72 -14.33 9.75
C PRO A 88 17.13 -13.87 9.34
N GLY A 89 17.85 -13.24 10.26
CA GLY A 89 19.20 -12.70 10.02
C GLY A 89 19.26 -11.21 9.65
N ALA A 90 18.11 -10.55 9.41
CA ALA A 90 18.05 -9.10 9.22
C ALA A 90 17.02 -8.52 10.19
N SER A 91 17.46 -7.73 11.18
CA SER A 91 16.57 -7.03 12.11
C SER A 91 16.72 -5.53 11.89
N PHE A 92 15.65 -4.90 11.42
CA PHE A 92 15.57 -3.46 11.19
C PHE A 92 14.54 -2.85 12.15
N PRO A 93 14.89 -2.68 13.44
CA PRO A 93 13.94 -2.32 14.49
C PRO A 93 13.24 -0.98 14.23
N ASP A 94 13.91 -0.05 13.53
CA ASP A 94 13.39 1.30 13.29
C ASP A 94 12.56 1.41 12.01
N VAL A 95 12.67 0.42 11.12
CA VAL A 95 11.92 0.37 9.86
C VAL A 95 10.50 -0.14 10.11
N GLU A 96 10.36 -1.14 10.97
CA GLU A 96 9.09 -1.82 11.23
C GLU A 96 7.97 -0.88 11.74
N PRO A 97 8.22 0.06 12.68
CA PRO A 97 7.24 1.06 13.09
C PRO A 97 6.82 1.99 11.95
N LEU A 98 7.76 2.40 11.10
CA LEU A 98 7.50 3.30 9.96
C LEU A 98 6.58 2.62 8.94
N LEU A 99 6.93 1.39 8.53
CA LEU A 99 6.10 0.61 7.60
C LEU A 99 4.71 0.32 8.19
N THR A 100 4.64 0.03 9.50
CA THR A 100 3.35 -0.17 10.19
C THR A 100 2.50 1.09 10.17
N SER A 101 3.10 2.26 10.39
CA SER A 101 2.42 3.55 10.32
C SER A 101 1.88 3.81 8.90
N MET A 102 2.70 3.57 7.87
CA MET A 102 2.29 3.70 6.47
C MET A 102 1.13 2.77 6.12
N ILE A 103 1.19 1.50 6.50
CA ILE A 103 0.10 0.52 6.29
C ILE A 103 -1.20 1.02 6.93
N LYS A 104 -1.15 1.49 8.19
CA LYS A 104 -2.33 2.03 8.88
C LYS A 104 -2.92 3.23 8.13
N ARG A 105 -2.06 4.16 7.68
CA ARG A 105 -2.48 5.34 6.91
C ARG A 105 -3.14 4.96 5.59
N TYR A 106 -2.48 4.18 4.75
CA TYR A 106 -3.02 3.81 3.43
C TYR A 106 -4.31 3.01 3.52
N ARG A 107 -4.40 2.14 4.53
CA ARG A 107 -5.62 1.38 4.81
C ARG A 107 -6.79 2.29 5.22
N LYS A 108 -6.52 3.26 6.09
CA LYS A 108 -7.53 4.26 6.47
C LYS A 108 -8.00 5.05 5.25
N CYS A 109 -7.08 5.62 4.46
CA CYS A 109 -7.43 6.37 3.26
C CYS A 109 -8.24 5.55 2.26
N TYR A 110 -7.88 4.27 2.07
CA TYR A 110 -8.64 3.35 1.25
C TYR A 110 -10.09 3.18 1.72
N LEU A 111 -10.30 2.94 3.02
CA LEU A 111 -11.64 2.78 3.58
C LEU A 111 -12.44 4.09 3.52
N ASP A 112 -11.82 5.20 3.92
CA ASP A 112 -12.45 6.52 3.96
C ASP A 112 -12.87 7.01 2.58
N GLU A 113 -12.09 6.72 1.53
CA GLU A 113 -12.40 7.18 0.17
C GLU A 113 -13.27 6.21 -0.63
N CYS A 114 -13.11 4.89 -0.45
CA CYS A 114 -13.79 3.91 -1.30
C CYS A 114 -15.06 3.34 -0.69
N TRP A 115 -15.18 3.33 0.64
CA TRP A 115 -16.22 2.56 1.32
C TRP A 115 -17.03 3.38 2.32
N ALA A 116 -16.42 4.35 3.00
CA ALA A 116 -17.16 5.23 3.91
C ALA A 116 -18.28 6.04 3.24
N PRO A 117 -18.14 6.55 1.99
CA PRO A 117 -19.21 7.32 1.33
C PRO A 117 -20.50 6.54 1.14
N LEU A 118 -20.42 5.21 1.00
CA LEU A 118 -21.60 4.35 0.80
C LEU A 118 -22.59 4.43 1.97
N LYS A 119 -22.12 4.75 3.19
CA LYS A 119 -22.97 4.89 4.38
C LYS A 119 -23.99 6.01 4.29
N CYS A 120 -23.72 7.02 3.47
CA CYS A 120 -24.56 8.21 3.35
C CYS A 120 -25.57 8.10 2.20
N LEU A 121 -25.60 6.97 1.49
CA LEU A 121 -26.48 6.75 0.35
C LEU A 121 -27.86 6.23 0.78
N SER A 122 -28.87 6.51 -0.04
CA SER A 122 -30.17 5.82 0.09
C SER A 122 -30.03 4.32 -0.19
N SER A 123 -31.02 3.52 0.16
CA SER A 123 -30.96 2.05 -0.02
C SER A 123 -30.75 1.63 -1.49
N GLU A 124 -31.39 2.33 -2.44
CA GLU A 124 -31.28 2.06 -3.87
C GLU A 124 -29.88 2.45 -4.40
N GLU A 125 -29.41 3.66 -4.07
CA GLU A 125 -28.08 4.16 -4.45
C GLU A 125 -26.97 3.32 -3.82
N PHE A 126 -27.14 2.91 -2.56
CA PHE A 126 -26.21 2.05 -1.84
C PHE A 126 -26.00 0.74 -2.60
N THR A 127 -27.10 0.07 -2.99
CA THR A 127 -27.04 -1.23 -3.66
C THR A 127 -26.29 -1.11 -4.99
N ALA A 128 -26.60 -0.07 -5.77
CA ALA A 128 -25.94 0.17 -7.05
C ALA A 128 -24.45 0.47 -6.89
N GLU A 129 -24.07 1.39 -5.99
CA GLU A 129 -22.67 1.78 -5.79
C GLU A 129 -21.84 0.68 -5.11
N PHE A 130 -22.44 -0.09 -4.20
CA PHE A 130 -21.81 -1.26 -3.58
C PHE A 130 -21.44 -2.31 -4.64
N LEU A 131 -22.38 -2.64 -5.53
CA LEU A 131 -22.13 -3.60 -6.61
C LEU A 131 -21.10 -3.06 -7.61
N ALA A 132 -21.20 -1.78 -8.00
CA ALA A 132 -20.22 -1.15 -8.88
C ALA A 132 -18.82 -1.18 -8.28
N THR A 133 -18.69 -0.87 -6.99
CA THR A 133 -17.44 -0.94 -6.24
C THR A 133 -16.90 -2.37 -6.19
N CYS A 134 -17.72 -3.35 -5.83
CA CYS A 134 -17.32 -4.76 -5.82
C CYS A 134 -16.82 -5.23 -7.20
N ASN A 135 -17.55 -4.92 -8.27
CA ASN A 135 -17.23 -5.30 -9.64
C ASN A 135 -15.95 -4.63 -10.17
N ARG A 136 -15.67 -3.39 -9.73
CA ARG A 136 -14.40 -2.72 -10.03
C ARG A 136 -13.25 -3.40 -9.30
N GLN A 137 -13.41 -3.63 -8.00
CA GLN A 137 -12.33 -4.08 -7.13
C GLN A 137 -12.00 -5.57 -7.23
N MET A 138 -12.92 -6.42 -7.71
CA MET A 138 -12.66 -7.85 -7.89
C MET A 138 -11.51 -8.13 -8.88
N LYS A 139 -11.20 -7.17 -9.76
CA LYS A 139 -10.11 -7.26 -10.75
C LYS A 139 -8.74 -6.90 -10.14
N TRP A 140 -8.72 -6.32 -8.94
CA TRP A 140 -7.49 -5.86 -8.32
C TRP A 140 -6.74 -7.00 -7.67
N LYS A 141 -5.43 -7.08 -7.95
CA LYS A 141 -4.54 -8.05 -7.32
C LYS A 141 -4.20 -7.55 -5.89
N VAL A 142 -4.70 -8.26 -4.88
CA VAL A 142 -4.45 -7.97 -3.45
C VAL A 142 -3.80 -9.18 -2.79
N ARG A 143 -2.74 -8.99 -2.02
CA ARG A 143 -2.10 -10.10 -1.28
C ARG A 143 -3.05 -10.71 -0.26
N ALA A 144 -2.97 -12.03 -0.06
CA ALA A 144 -3.96 -12.80 0.72
C ALA A 144 -4.19 -12.27 2.15
N GLU A 145 -3.12 -12.01 2.91
CA GLU A 145 -3.21 -11.48 4.28
C GLU A 145 -3.93 -10.13 4.32
N LEU A 146 -3.56 -9.23 3.41
CA LEU A 146 -4.17 -7.91 3.28
C LEU A 146 -5.63 -8.02 2.84
N LYS A 147 -5.93 -8.92 1.91
CA LYS A 147 -7.27 -9.17 1.36
C LYS A 147 -8.25 -9.59 2.45
N TYR A 148 -7.85 -10.52 3.33
CA TYR A 148 -8.70 -10.96 4.43
C TYR A 148 -9.01 -9.79 5.38
N LYS A 149 -7.96 -9.07 5.78
CA LYS A 149 -8.10 -7.96 6.73
C LYS A 149 -8.95 -6.81 6.19
N LEU A 150 -8.74 -6.42 4.93
CA LEU A 150 -9.55 -5.38 4.29
C LEU A 150 -11.02 -5.79 4.18
N ARG A 151 -11.31 -7.05 3.83
CA ARG A 151 -12.69 -7.53 3.75
C ARG A 151 -13.40 -7.49 5.10
N GLN A 152 -12.71 -7.87 6.16
CA GLN A 152 -13.24 -7.77 7.51
C GLN A 152 -13.54 -6.30 7.86
N GLU A 153 -12.59 -5.39 7.65
CA GLU A 153 -12.76 -3.97 7.96
C GLU A 153 -13.84 -3.30 7.11
N ILE A 154 -13.99 -3.70 5.84
CA ILE A 154 -15.09 -3.24 4.97
C ILE A 154 -16.43 -3.73 5.52
N ALA A 155 -16.52 -4.99 5.95
CA ALA A 155 -17.74 -5.54 6.53
C ALA A 155 -18.11 -4.82 7.84
N GLU A 156 -17.15 -4.64 8.75
CA GLU A 156 -17.33 -3.88 10.00
C GLU A 156 -17.71 -2.41 9.74
N LEU A 157 -17.21 -1.85 8.64
CA LEU A 157 -17.58 -0.50 8.24
C LEU A 157 -19.02 -0.45 7.75
N ILE A 158 -19.42 -1.32 6.82
CA ILE A 158 -20.70 -1.21 6.09
C ILE A 158 -21.87 -1.81 6.84
N VAL A 159 -21.66 -2.92 7.55
CA VAL A 159 -22.71 -3.62 8.27
C VAL A 159 -22.98 -2.83 9.56
N PRO A 160 -24.23 -2.41 9.83
CA PRO A 160 -24.56 -1.82 11.12
C PRO A 160 -24.21 -2.80 12.25
N PRO A 161 -23.88 -2.32 13.46
CA PRO A 161 -23.84 -3.22 14.61
C PRO A 161 -25.16 -3.99 14.65
N CYS A 162 -25.10 -5.33 14.66
CA CYS A 162 -26.28 -6.11 14.99
C CYS A 162 -26.59 -5.82 16.45
N ASP A 163 -27.45 -4.84 16.70
CA ASP A 163 -28.14 -4.74 17.99
C ASP A 163 -28.97 -6.01 18.11
N GLY A 164 -28.47 -6.94 18.93
CA GLY A 164 -29.17 -8.19 19.23
C GLY A 164 -30.57 -7.88 19.70
N SER A 165 -31.55 -8.20 18.84
CA SER A 165 -32.98 -8.18 19.14
C SER A 165 -33.37 -9.44 19.91
#